data_AF-A0A1P8YDN9-F1
#
_entry.id   AF-A0A1P8YDN9-F1
#
_cell.length_a   1.000
_cell.length_b   1.000
_cell.length_c   1.000
_cell.angle_alpha   90.00
_cell.angle_beta   90.00
_cell.angle_gamma   90.00
#
_symmetry.space_group_name_H-M   'P 1'
#
loop_
_entity.id
_entity.type
_entity.pdbx_description
1 polymer ?
#
loop_
_entity_poly.entity_id
_entity_poly.type
_entity_poly.pdbx_seq_one_letter_code
_entity_poly.pdbx_strand_id
1 'polypeptide(L)'
;MAVKSGRHAVPEALAANGVEIDDSVVSALFEQAGVVQVGSIAQLFDCAVLLGYQPLPAGPRVAVVGNSSALGVLAAGAARSEGLEPAKPVDLAAQSTPAEFAGAVSAALESAEVDSVFAVFVPPVSVDVEPYAKALRDAARDSSKPIVTTFLAAEGIPDVLAVRGEDGHPTRGSVPSYPGPERAALALSRAWRYAKWRSRPASKVVRPSGIDSDRAEALVQSWLGAGEGRWLTDFEASELLACYGLRVVDFTLARSEDEAVAAAQALGFPVAVKATREGWRHRPDLSGVRLDVSTPDAVRDAYRALSVASAEPLLHVQKMANKGIGCVVGVQDDPSFGSLISFGLAG
;
A
#
# COMPACT_ATOMS: atom_id res chain seq x y z
N MET A 1 -4.46 10.32 -11.26
CA MET A 1 -5.16 10.31 -9.96
C MET A 1 -6.49 9.59 -10.16
N ALA A 2 -7.04 8.97 -9.12
CA ALA A 2 -8.32 8.27 -9.18
C ALA A 2 -9.22 8.66 -8.00
N VAL A 3 -10.52 8.83 -8.24
CA VAL A 3 -11.51 9.01 -7.18
C VAL A 3 -12.09 7.63 -6.85
N LYS A 4 -12.10 7.26 -5.57
CA LYS A 4 -12.76 6.05 -5.13
C LYS A 4 -14.27 6.20 -5.34
N SER A 5 -14.85 5.38 -6.23
CA SER A 5 -16.31 5.25 -6.33
C SER A 5 -16.82 4.56 -5.07
N GLY A 6 -17.89 5.07 -4.45
CA GLY A 6 -18.45 4.48 -3.25
C GLY A 6 -19.01 3.06 -3.52
N ARG A 7 -19.08 2.22 -2.48
CA ARG A 7 -19.59 0.83 -2.54
C ARG A 7 -21.00 0.68 -3.15
N HIS A 8 -21.76 1.76 -3.27
CA HIS A 8 -23.13 1.79 -3.81
C HIS A 8 -23.24 2.42 -5.21
N ALA A 9 -22.11 2.73 -5.85
CA ALA A 9 -22.05 3.43 -7.14
C ALA A 9 -21.39 2.57 -8.23
N VAL A 10 -21.58 1.25 -8.16
CA VAL A 10 -21.31 0.35 -9.30
C VAL A 10 -22.58 0.34 -10.15
N PRO A 11 -22.57 0.88 -11.39
CA PRO A 11 -23.69 0.73 -12.31
C PRO A 11 -24.04 -0.75 -12.47
N GLU A 12 -25.33 -1.12 -12.48
CA GLU A 12 -25.77 -2.52 -12.62
C GLU A 12 -25.14 -3.24 -13.82
N ALA A 13 -24.85 -2.50 -14.90
CA ALA A 13 -24.18 -3.02 -16.10
C ALA A 13 -22.74 -3.52 -15.85
N LEU A 14 -22.08 -3.07 -14.78
CA LEU A 14 -20.73 -3.49 -14.37
C LEU A 14 -20.76 -4.51 -13.22
N ALA A 15 -21.87 -4.58 -12.47
CA ALA A 15 -22.03 -5.51 -11.35
C ALA A 15 -22.11 -6.98 -11.79
N ALA A 16 -22.62 -7.25 -13.00
CA ALA A 16 -22.76 -8.61 -13.53
C ALA A 16 -21.41 -9.29 -13.88
N ASN A 17 -20.32 -8.52 -14.02
CA ASN A 17 -19.00 -9.01 -14.42
C ASN A 17 -17.88 -8.73 -13.39
N GLY A 18 -18.21 -8.12 -12.25
CA GLY A 18 -17.25 -7.74 -11.23
C GLY A 18 -17.09 -8.81 -10.16
N VAL A 19 -15.88 -9.34 -10.00
CA VAL A 19 -15.50 -10.05 -8.76
C VAL A 19 -15.40 -9.00 -7.65
N GLU A 20 -15.94 -9.29 -6.47
CA GLU A 20 -15.83 -8.39 -5.32
C GLU A 20 -14.38 -8.45 -4.79
N ILE A 21 -13.57 -7.45 -5.16
CA ILE A 21 -12.18 -7.34 -4.71
C ILE A 21 -12.15 -6.54 -3.41
N ASP A 22 -11.34 -6.99 -2.46
CA ASP A 22 -11.10 -6.24 -1.22
C ASP A 22 -10.54 -4.84 -1.53
N ASP A 23 -11.14 -3.82 -0.93
CA ASP A 23 -10.75 -2.42 -1.06
C ASP A 23 -9.24 -2.19 -0.79
N SER A 24 -8.65 -2.99 0.09
CA SER A 24 -7.22 -2.93 0.41
C SER A 24 -6.34 -3.37 -0.76
N VAL A 25 -6.77 -4.37 -1.54
CA VAL A 25 -6.05 -4.85 -2.73
C VAL A 25 -6.06 -3.78 -3.81
N VAL A 26 -7.22 -3.17 -4.09
CA VAL A 26 -7.33 -2.07 -5.05
C VAL A 26 -6.45 -0.87 -4.64
N SER A 27 -6.47 -0.53 -3.34
CA SER A 27 -5.65 0.55 -2.80
C SER A 27 -4.15 0.27 -2.95
N ALA A 28 -3.71 -0.98 -2.67
CA ALA A 28 -2.34 -1.41 -2.83
C ALA A 28 -1.89 -1.38 -4.30
N LEU A 29 -2.75 -1.81 -5.23
CA LEU A 29 -2.47 -1.75 -6.67
C LEU A 29 -2.30 -0.32 -7.16
N PHE A 30 -3.18 0.60 -6.73
CA PHE A 30 -3.03 2.02 -7.06
C PHE A 30 -1.76 2.63 -6.46
N GLU A 31 -1.42 2.30 -5.21
CA GLU A 31 -0.17 2.76 -4.62
C GLU A 31 1.04 2.23 -5.38
N GLN A 32 1.04 0.95 -5.78
CA GLN A 32 2.11 0.35 -6.57
C GLN A 32 2.24 0.99 -7.95
N ALA A 33 1.12 1.37 -8.59
CA ALA A 33 1.09 2.04 -9.89
C ALA A 33 1.38 3.55 -9.80
N GLY A 34 1.56 4.12 -8.61
CA GLY A 34 1.78 5.55 -8.42
C GLY A 34 0.52 6.40 -8.62
N VAL A 35 -0.65 5.77 -8.60
CA VAL A 35 -1.95 6.44 -8.71
C VAL A 35 -2.29 7.06 -7.35
N VAL A 36 -2.39 8.39 -7.32
CA VAL A 36 -2.93 9.10 -6.15
C VAL A 36 -4.44 8.87 -6.07
N GLN A 37 -4.85 8.08 -5.09
CA GLN A 37 -6.26 7.82 -4.78
C GLN A 37 -6.78 8.83 -3.76
N VAL A 38 -7.99 9.34 -4.02
CA VAL A 38 -8.72 10.28 -3.15
C VAL A 38 -10.18 9.84 -2.96
N GLY A 39 -10.81 10.31 -1.89
CA GLY A 39 -12.17 9.93 -1.51
C GLY A 39 -13.28 10.78 -2.13
N SER A 40 -12.96 11.89 -2.79
CA SER A 40 -13.96 12.75 -3.45
C SER A 40 -13.38 13.52 -4.63
N ILE A 41 -14.27 14.02 -5.49
CA ILE A 41 -13.90 14.91 -6.61
C ILE A 41 -13.23 16.20 -6.09
N ALA A 42 -13.72 16.73 -4.98
CA ALA A 42 -13.15 17.92 -4.37
C ALA A 42 -11.69 17.67 -3.93
N GLN A 43 -11.40 16.51 -3.32
CA GLN A 43 -10.03 16.11 -2.97
C GLN A 43 -9.15 15.87 -4.21
N LEU A 44 -9.74 15.45 -5.34
CA LEU A 44 -9.02 15.33 -6.60
C LEU A 44 -8.52 16.70 -7.04
N PHE A 45 -9.39 17.71 -7.07
CA PHE A 45 -8.99 19.06 -7.45
C PHE A 45 -7.96 19.65 -6.49
N ASP A 46 -8.13 19.46 -5.18
CA ASP A 46 -7.13 19.88 -4.18
C ASP A 46 -5.72 19.38 -4.47
N CYS A 47 -5.62 18.07 -4.76
CA CYS A 47 -4.35 17.43 -5.08
C CYS A 47 -3.84 17.88 -6.46
N ALA A 48 -4.73 18.03 -7.45
CA ALA A 48 -4.37 18.48 -8.79
C ALA A 48 -3.71 19.86 -8.78
N VAL A 49 -4.29 20.81 -8.05
CA VAL A 49 -3.78 22.18 -7.97
C VAL A 49 -2.39 22.18 -7.31
N LEU A 50 -2.20 21.44 -6.22
CA LEU A 50 -0.88 21.32 -5.60
C LEU A 50 0.16 20.73 -6.56
N LEU A 51 -0.15 19.56 -7.14
CA LEU A 51 0.76 18.84 -8.04
C LEU A 51 1.07 19.61 -9.33
N GLY A 52 0.14 20.43 -9.81
CA GLY A 52 0.30 21.21 -11.04
C GLY A 52 1.15 22.48 -10.87
N TYR A 53 1.11 23.12 -9.68
CA TYR A 53 1.66 24.47 -9.51
C TYR A 53 2.76 24.58 -8.44
N GLN A 54 3.02 23.52 -7.66
CA GLN A 54 4.06 23.49 -6.63
C GLN A 54 5.09 22.38 -6.88
N PRO A 55 6.32 22.50 -6.33
CA PRO A 55 7.26 21.39 -6.30
C PRO A 55 6.78 20.25 -5.38
N LEU A 56 7.36 19.07 -5.55
CA LEU A 56 7.04 17.92 -4.71
C LEU A 56 7.82 18.01 -3.38
N PRO A 57 7.20 17.68 -2.24
CA PRO A 57 7.90 17.68 -0.96
C PRO A 57 8.89 16.52 -0.91
N ALA A 58 10.10 16.77 -0.42
CA ALA A 58 11.16 15.77 -0.32
C ALA A 58 10.92 14.76 0.82
N GLY A 59 10.13 15.16 1.83
CA GLY A 59 9.87 14.38 3.03
C GLY A 59 8.60 14.86 3.74
N PRO A 60 8.29 14.27 4.92
CA PRO A 60 7.07 14.55 5.66
C PRO A 60 7.15 15.80 6.55
N ARG A 61 8.30 16.49 6.67
CA ARG A 61 8.48 17.55 7.66
C ARG A 61 7.80 18.84 7.20
N VAL A 62 6.89 19.36 8.01
CA VAL A 62 6.07 20.55 7.69
C VAL A 62 6.33 21.67 8.67
N ALA A 63 6.67 22.86 8.19
CA ALA A 63 6.61 24.06 9.01
C ALA A 63 5.21 24.68 8.94
N VAL A 64 4.63 25.01 10.10
CA VAL A 64 3.37 25.76 10.17
C VAL A 64 3.68 27.18 10.57
N VAL A 65 3.35 28.15 9.72
CA VAL A 65 3.62 29.58 9.93
C VAL A 65 2.30 30.34 9.81
N GLY A 66 1.93 31.14 10.80
CA GLY A 66 0.69 31.88 10.73
C GLY A 66 0.53 33.02 11.72
N ASN A 67 -0.61 33.71 11.65
CA ASN A 67 -0.98 34.80 12.57
C ASN A 67 -2.09 34.40 13.55
N SER A 68 -2.38 33.11 13.66
CA SER A 68 -3.41 32.54 14.53
C SER A 68 -2.91 31.26 15.18
N SER A 69 -2.64 31.31 16.48
CA SER A 69 -2.28 30.13 17.29
C SER A 69 -3.29 28.98 17.16
N ALA A 70 -4.59 29.28 17.23
CA ALA A 70 -5.63 28.26 17.17
C ALA A 70 -5.62 27.50 15.82
N LEU A 71 -5.58 28.23 14.70
CA LEU A 71 -5.49 27.58 13.39
C LEU A 71 -4.13 26.91 13.17
N GLY A 72 -3.04 27.46 13.71
CA GLY A 72 -1.72 26.83 13.66
C GLY A 72 -1.72 25.45 14.34
N VAL A 73 -2.37 25.33 15.49
CA VAL A 73 -2.55 24.05 16.20
C VAL A 73 -3.43 23.08 15.39
N LEU A 74 -4.53 23.57 14.80
CA LEU A 74 -5.39 22.73 13.94
C LEU A 74 -4.67 22.26 12.68
N ALA A 75 -3.89 23.11 12.02
CA ALA A 75 -3.08 22.75 10.86
C ALA A 75 -2.02 21.71 11.21
N ALA A 76 -1.32 21.87 12.35
CA ALA A 76 -0.40 20.85 12.84
C ALA A 76 -1.13 19.54 13.23
N GLY A 77 -2.35 19.63 13.77
CA GLY A 77 -3.20 18.46 14.04
C GLY A 77 -3.54 17.69 12.77
N ALA A 78 -4.06 18.39 11.77
CA ALA A 78 -4.45 17.85 10.46
C ALA A 78 -3.26 17.25 9.69
N ALA A 79 -2.11 17.93 9.69
CA ALA A 79 -0.88 17.39 9.10
C ALA A 79 -0.48 16.07 9.77
N ARG A 80 -0.50 16.03 11.11
CA ARG A 80 -0.16 14.81 11.87
C ARG A 80 -1.13 13.66 11.61
N SER A 81 -2.44 13.92 11.52
CA SER A 81 -3.43 12.87 11.20
C SER A 81 -3.25 12.28 9.81
N GLU A 82 -2.68 13.04 8.87
CA GLU A 82 -2.37 12.59 7.51
C GLU A 82 -0.99 11.92 7.37
N GLY A 83 -0.27 11.76 8.49
CA GLY A 83 1.05 11.11 8.54
C GLY A 83 2.23 12.02 8.17
N LEU A 84 2.03 13.34 8.20
CA LEU A 84 3.10 14.33 8.10
C LEU A 84 3.71 14.63 9.48
N GLU A 85 4.87 15.26 9.51
CA GLU A 85 5.65 15.60 10.71
C GLU A 85 5.72 17.12 10.90
N PRO A 86 4.67 17.75 11.46
CA PRO A 86 4.65 19.19 11.66
C PRO A 86 5.53 19.61 12.84
N ALA A 87 6.35 20.64 12.63
CA ALA A 87 7.07 21.34 13.67
C ALA A 87 6.11 22.14 14.58
N LYS A 88 6.63 22.69 15.68
CA LYS A 88 5.86 23.62 16.52
C LYS A 88 5.44 24.83 15.66
N PRO A 89 4.15 25.20 15.62
CA PRO A 89 3.70 26.35 14.85
C PRO A 89 4.39 27.65 15.27
N VAL A 90 4.76 28.45 14.28
CA VAL A 90 5.25 29.82 14.46
C VAL A 90 4.05 30.76 14.38
N ASP A 91 3.68 31.36 15.51
CA ASP A 91 2.62 32.37 15.59
C ASP A 91 3.24 33.77 15.58
N LEU A 92 2.97 34.52 14.52
CA LEU A 92 3.44 35.90 14.32
C LEU A 92 2.51 36.94 14.96
N ALA A 93 1.43 36.50 15.60
CA ALA A 93 0.33 37.31 16.11
C ALA A 93 -0.44 38.07 15.02
N ALA A 94 -1.67 38.46 15.34
CA ALA A 94 -2.64 39.04 14.42
C ALA A 94 -2.17 40.37 13.79
N GLN A 95 -1.31 41.11 14.50
CA GLN A 95 -0.77 42.41 14.09
C GLN A 95 0.52 42.35 13.25
N SER A 96 1.02 41.15 12.94
CA SER A 96 2.21 40.99 12.09
C SER A 96 2.04 41.69 10.75
N THR A 97 3.09 42.33 10.28
CA THR A 97 3.14 43.00 8.98
C THR A 97 3.31 42.00 7.83
N PRO A 98 2.97 42.37 6.58
CA PRO A 98 3.25 41.51 5.42
C PRO A 98 4.73 41.11 5.28
N ALA A 99 5.65 42.00 5.66
CA ALA A 99 7.08 41.74 5.61
C ALA A 99 7.53 40.70 6.65
N GLU A 100 7.00 40.77 7.87
CA GLU A 100 7.26 39.76 8.91
C GLU A 100 6.69 38.40 8.52
N PHE A 101 5.48 38.38 7.94
CA PHE A 101 4.86 37.16 7.43
C PHE A 101 5.68 36.50 6.33
N ALA A 102 6.09 37.27 5.31
CA ALA A 102 6.96 36.76 4.25
C ALA A 102 8.32 36.30 4.77
N GLY A 103 8.95 37.07 5.67
CA GLY A 103 10.24 36.70 6.27
C GLY A 103 10.18 35.35 7.00
N ALA A 104 9.13 35.10 7.77
CA ALA A 104 8.93 33.82 8.46
C ALA A 104 8.69 32.65 7.49
N VAL A 105 7.91 32.88 6.42
CA VAL A 105 7.68 31.87 5.37
C VAL A 105 8.96 31.56 4.61
N SER A 106 9.74 32.58 4.18
CA SER A 106 11.01 32.39 3.50
C SER A 106 12.01 31.62 4.38
N ALA A 107 12.14 31.99 5.65
CA ALA A 107 13.01 31.27 6.59
C ALA A 107 12.61 29.78 6.73
N ALA A 108 11.31 29.49 6.74
CA ALA A 108 10.82 28.11 6.78
C ALA A 108 11.10 27.35 5.46
N LEU A 109 10.91 28.00 4.30
CA LEU A 109 11.22 27.41 2.99
C LEU A 109 12.71 27.16 2.80
N GLU A 110 13.59 27.97 3.39
CA GLU A 110 15.05 27.81 3.30
C GLU A 110 15.61 26.76 4.28
N SER A 111 14.93 26.50 5.40
CA SER A 111 15.41 25.59 6.44
C SER A 111 15.57 24.13 5.99
N ALA A 112 16.75 23.54 6.14
CA ALA A 112 17.00 22.13 5.82
C ALA A 112 16.17 21.13 6.66
N GLU A 113 15.59 21.59 7.78
CA GLU A 113 14.71 20.81 8.66
C GLU A 113 13.26 20.75 8.17
N VAL A 114 12.93 21.43 7.08
CA VAL A 114 11.59 21.58 6.55
C VAL A 114 11.55 21.07 5.12
N ASP A 115 10.56 20.24 4.80
CA ASP A 115 10.31 19.73 3.44
C ASP A 115 9.16 20.45 2.73
N SER A 116 8.30 21.13 3.50
CA SER A 116 7.14 21.88 3.01
C SER A 116 6.64 22.92 4.02
N VAL A 117 5.94 23.95 3.55
CA VAL A 117 5.38 25.00 4.41
C VAL A 117 3.85 25.01 4.33
N PHE A 118 3.23 25.11 5.50
CA PHE A 118 1.81 25.38 5.67
C PHE A 118 1.66 26.80 6.21
N ALA A 119 1.28 27.73 5.34
CA ALA A 119 0.95 29.09 5.71
C ALA A 119 -0.51 29.21 6.18
N VAL A 120 -0.74 29.80 7.34
CA VAL A 120 -2.06 30.00 7.92
C VAL A 120 -2.29 31.49 8.09
N PHE A 121 -3.36 32.01 7.52
CA PHE A 121 -3.69 33.43 7.64
C PHE A 121 -5.17 33.64 7.91
N VAL A 122 -5.46 34.36 8.99
CA VAL A 122 -6.79 34.88 9.31
C VAL A 122 -6.74 36.40 9.20
N PRO A 123 -7.49 37.03 8.29
CA PRO A 123 -7.50 38.47 8.20
C PRO A 123 -8.11 39.10 9.47
N PRO A 124 -7.40 39.99 10.19
CA PRO A 124 -8.02 40.81 11.20
C PRO A 124 -9.06 41.74 10.57
N VAL A 125 -10.07 42.16 11.34
CA VAL A 125 -11.08 43.11 10.87
C VAL A 125 -10.40 44.39 10.39
N SER A 126 -10.80 44.89 9.22
CA SER A 126 -10.30 46.14 8.61
C SER A 126 -8.84 46.14 8.13
N VAL A 127 -8.24 44.97 7.87
CA VAL A 127 -6.92 44.85 7.25
C VAL A 127 -7.04 44.52 5.75
N ASP A 128 -6.27 45.22 4.92
CA ASP A 128 -6.10 44.86 3.52
C ASP A 128 -5.24 43.59 3.41
N VAL A 129 -5.82 42.56 2.79
CA VAL A 129 -5.25 41.21 2.68
C VAL A 129 -4.35 41.07 1.46
N GLU A 130 -4.50 41.95 0.46
CA GLU A 130 -3.77 41.87 -0.78
C GLU A 130 -2.24 42.02 -0.59
N PRO A 131 -1.73 42.91 0.29
CA PRO A 131 -0.31 42.97 0.64
C PRO A 131 0.24 41.66 1.23
N TYR A 132 -0.53 40.96 2.07
CA TYR A 132 -0.12 39.68 2.66
C TYR A 132 -0.09 38.56 1.61
N ALA A 133 -1.09 38.51 0.75
CA ALA A 133 -1.13 37.54 -0.34
C ALA A 133 0.04 37.73 -1.32
N LYS A 134 0.33 38.98 -1.71
CA LYS A 134 1.50 39.31 -2.54
C LYS A 134 2.81 38.90 -1.87
N ALA A 135 2.97 39.23 -0.58
CA ALA A 135 4.16 38.89 0.19
C ALA A 135 4.36 37.36 0.30
N LEU A 136 3.29 36.59 0.55
CA LEU A 136 3.30 35.13 0.57
C LEU A 136 3.69 34.53 -0.78
N ARG A 137 3.05 34.99 -1.85
CA ARG A 137 3.33 34.54 -3.23
C ARG A 137 4.78 34.82 -3.60
N ASP A 138 5.28 36.01 -3.31
CA ASP A 138 6.64 36.41 -3.69
C ASP A 138 7.70 35.65 -2.87
N ALA A 139 7.43 35.34 -1.59
CA ALA A 139 8.28 34.46 -0.78
C ALA A 139 8.34 33.01 -1.31
N ALA A 140 7.24 32.52 -1.90
CA ALA A 140 7.12 31.15 -2.38
C ALA A 140 7.56 30.93 -3.83
N ARG A 141 7.58 31.98 -4.65
CA ARG A 141 7.68 31.93 -6.13
C ARG A 141 8.79 31.01 -6.63
N ASP A 142 10.00 31.18 -6.09
CA ASP A 142 11.21 30.49 -6.56
C ASP A 142 11.64 29.34 -5.64
N SER A 143 10.78 28.96 -4.68
CA SER A 143 11.08 27.91 -3.74
C SER A 143 11.14 26.53 -4.40
N SER A 144 12.10 25.71 -3.97
CA SER A 144 12.16 24.29 -4.32
C SER A 144 11.26 23.41 -3.45
N LYS A 145 10.61 23.97 -2.42
CA LYS A 145 9.73 23.27 -1.48
C LYS A 145 8.30 23.76 -1.63
N PRO A 146 7.30 22.85 -1.55
CA PRO A 146 5.91 23.25 -1.72
C PRO A 146 5.44 24.08 -0.55
N ILE A 147 4.54 25.00 -0.87
CA ILE A 147 3.73 25.74 0.10
C ILE A 147 2.25 25.52 -0.16
N VAL A 148 1.48 25.41 0.91
CA VAL A 148 0.01 25.40 0.92
C VAL A 148 -0.49 26.47 1.87
N THR A 149 -1.68 27.01 1.63
CA THR A 149 -2.29 27.98 2.54
C THR A 149 -3.77 27.74 2.80
N THR A 150 -4.28 28.28 3.90
CA THR A 150 -5.73 28.43 4.14
C THR A 150 -6.17 29.90 4.04
N PHE A 151 -5.43 30.69 3.27
CA PHE A 151 -5.64 32.14 3.13
C PHE A 151 -7.09 32.43 2.70
N LEU A 152 -7.80 33.22 3.52
CA LEU A 152 -9.21 33.60 3.31
C LEU A 152 -10.21 32.43 3.22
N ALA A 153 -9.82 31.21 3.61
CA ALA A 153 -10.59 29.99 3.36
C ALA A 153 -11.04 29.87 1.89
N ALA A 154 -10.28 30.45 0.96
CA ALA A 154 -10.54 30.36 -0.47
C ALA A 154 -10.06 29.01 -0.99
N GLU A 155 -10.74 28.47 -2.01
CA GLU A 155 -10.42 27.19 -2.65
C GLU A 155 -9.77 27.43 -4.02
N GLY A 156 -8.68 26.71 -4.33
CA GLY A 156 -7.97 26.80 -5.60
C GLY A 156 -6.78 27.76 -5.55
N ILE A 157 -6.57 28.55 -6.59
CA ILE A 157 -5.51 29.59 -6.62
C ILE A 157 -6.21 30.95 -6.73
N PRO A 158 -6.34 31.69 -5.61
CA PRO A 158 -6.81 33.07 -5.65
C PRO A 158 -5.93 33.92 -6.58
N ASP A 159 -6.51 34.90 -7.29
CA ASP A 159 -5.78 35.74 -8.25
C ASP A 159 -4.56 36.43 -7.63
N VAL A 160 -4.69 36.86 -6.38
CA VAL A 160 -3.63 37.50 -5.60
C VAL A 160 -2.46 36.56 -5.24
N LEU A 161 -2.70 35.24 -5.26
CA LEU A 161 -1.71 34.18 -5.01
C LEU A 161 -1.22 33.52 -6.32
N ALA A 162 -1.77 33.90 -7.47
CA ALA A 162 -1.37 33.37 -8.76
C ALA A 162 -0.08 34.03 -9.28
N VAL A 163 0.84 33.23 -9.79
CA VAL A 163 1.93 33.67 -10.66
C VAL A 163 1.48 33.38 -12.09
N ARG A 164 1.21 34.43 -12.86
CA ARG A 164 0.59 34.33 -14.20
C ARG A 164 1.67 34.19 -15.28
N GLY A 165 1.47 33.25 -16.20
CA GLY A 165 2.28 33.10 -17.41
C GLY A 165 1.91 34.11 -18.49
N GLU A 166 2.57 34.01 -19.65
CA GLU A 166 2.29 34.86 -20.81
C GLU A 166 0.84 34.71 -21.33
N ASP A 167 0.25 33.53 -21.13
CA ASP A 167 -1.13 33.19 -21.48
C ASP A 167 -2.17 33.65 -20.44
N GLY A 168 -1.72 34.26 -19.33
CA GLY A 168 -2.59 34.68 -18.24
C GLY A 168 -3.11 33.54 -17.36
N HIS A 169 -2.67 32.29 -17.55
CA HIS A 169 -3.00 31.18 -16.65
C HIS A 169 -2.03 31.11 -15.46
N PRO A 170 -2.42 30.52 -14.32
CA PRO A 170 -1.50 30.26 -13.22
C PRO A 170 -0.36 29.36 -13.70
N THR A 171 0.83 29.58 -13.17
CA THR A 171 2.03 28.79 -13.46
C THR A 171 2.70 28.36 -12.15
N ARG A 172 3.82 27.65 -12.27
CA ARG A 172 4.61 27.21 -11.11
C ARG A 172 5.02 28.40 -10.24
N GLY A 173 4.91 28.23 -8.92
CA GLY A 173 5.11 29.31 -7.96
C GLY A 173 3.80 29.97 -7.50
N SER A 174 2.67 29.66 -8.15
CA SER A 174 1.33 30.01 -7.64
C SER A 174 1.02 29.26 -6.35
N VAL A 175 0.50 29.94 -5.33
CA VAL A 175 0.26 29.35 -4.01
C VAL A 175 -1.18 28.82 -3.91
N PRO A 176 -1.40 27.50 -3.76
CA PRO A 176 -2.73 26.94 -3.58
C PRO A 176 -3.31 27.27 -2.21
N SER A 177 -4.56 27.72 -2.20
CA SER A 177 -5.36 27.96 -1.01
C SER A 177 -6.46 26.91 -0.85
N TYR A 178 -6.73 26.54 0.40
CA TYR A 178 -7.70 25.54 0.78
C TYR A 178 -8.71 26.10 1.79
N PRO A 179 -9.97 25.60 1.79
CA PRO A 179 -11.01 26.11 2.68
C PRO A 179 -10.79 25.74 4.15
N GLY A 180 -9.91 24.77 4.44
CA GLY A 180 -9.60 24.38 5.81
C GLY A 180 -8.32 23.55 5.93
N PRO A 181 -7.79 23.40 7.15
CA PRO A 181 -6.49 22.78 7.34
C PRO A 181 -6.40 21.30 6.94
N GLU A 182 -7.49 20.57 7.08
CA GLU A 182 -7.61 19.15 6.72
C GLU A 182 -7.44 18.93 5.22
N ARG A 183 -7.99 19.83 4.40
CA ARG A 183 -7.93 19.78 2.93
C ARG A 183 -6.49 20.00 2.45
N ALA A 184 -5.83 21.02 2.99
CA ALA A 184 -4.43 21.32 2.69
C ALA A 184 -3.48 20.20 3.15
N ALA A 185 -3.67 19.69 4.37
CA ALA A 185 -2.87 18.60 4.92
C ALA A 185 -3.00 17.31 4.10
N LEU A 186 -4.23 16.95 3.70
CA LEU A 186 -4.50 15.82 2.82
C LEU A 186 -3.76 15.99 1.49
N ALA A 187 -3.92 17.14 0.81
CA ALA A 187 -3.27 17.39 -0.47
C ALA A 187 -1.75 17.26 -0.37
N LEU A 188 -1.16 17.84 0.67
CA LEU A 188 0.28 17.80 0.92
C LEU A 188 0.77 16.37 1.20
N SER A 189 0.02 15.60 2.01
CA SER A 189 0.32 14.19 2.28
C SER A 189 0.25 13.32 1.01
N ARG A 190 -0.75 13.55 0.15
CA ARG A 190 -0.87 12.85 -1.14
C ARG A 190 0.27 13.20 -2.08
N ALA A 191 0.68 14.47 -2.15
CA ALA A 191 1.83 14.90 -2.93
C ALA A 191 3.15 14.28 -2.42
N TRP A 192 3.33 14.19 -1.10
CA TRP A 192 4.47 13.51 -0.49
C TRP A 192 4.50 12.01 -0.77
N ARG A 193 3.37 11.30 -0.62
CA ARG A 193 3.29 9.87 -0.96
C ARG A 193 3.62 9.62 -2.42
N TYR A 194 3.14 10.49 -3.33
CA TYR A 194 3.50 10.43 -4.75
C TYR A 194 4.98 10.70 -4.99
N ALA A 195 5.56 11.71 -4.33
CA ALA A 195 6.98 12.02 -4.41
C ALA A 195 7.84 10.84 -3.95
N LYS A 196 7.47 10.22 -2.82
CA LYS A 196 8.09 9.02 -2.26
C LYS A 196 7.99 7.84 -3.21
N TRP A 197 6.83 7.63 -3.86
CA TRP A 197 6.68 6.58 -4.87
C TRP A 197 7.59 6.84 -6.08
N ARG A 198 7.58 8.07 -6.60
CA ARG A 198 8.37 8.47 -7.78
C ARG A 198 9.88 8.37 -7.56
N SER A 199 10.34 8.54 -6.32
CA SER A 199 11.75 8.41 -5.96
C SER A 199 12.20 6.99 -5.65
N ARG A 200 11.28 6.01 -5.56
CA ARG A 200 11.65 4.60 -5.38
C ARG A 200 12.47 4.14 -6.58
N PRO A 201 13.71 3.66 -6.39
CA PRO A 201 14.47 3.07 -7.47
C PRO A 201 13.68 1.90 -8.07
N ALA A 202 13.64 1.81 -9.40
CA ALA A 202 13.10 0.62 -10.05
C ALA A 202 13.91 -0.59 -9.58
N SER A 203 13.25 -1.56 -8.95
CA SER A 203 13.89 -2.80 -8.56
C SER A 203 14.46 -3.48 -9.79
N LYS A 204 15.76 -3.81 -9.76
CA LYS A 204 16.33 -4.65 -10.80
C LYS A 204 15.63 -6.00 -10.73
N VAL A 205 14.97 -6.39 -11.81
CA VAL A 205 14.36 -7.72 -11.91
C VAL A 205 15.50 -8.74 -11.89
N VAL A 206 15.61 -9.48 -10.80
CA VAL A 206 16.54 -10.60 -10.69
C VAL A 206 15.76 -11.86 -11.03
N ARG A 207 16.18 -12.56 -12.09
CA ARG A 207 15.72 -13.91 -12.36
C ARG A 207 16.70 -14.88 -11.69
N PRO A 208 16.25 -15.69 -10.72
CA PRO A 208 17.08 -16.75 -10.15
C PRO A 208 17.67 -17.65 -11.25
N SER A 209 18.91 -18.08 -11.05
CA SER A 209 19.54 -19.09 -11.92
C SER A 209 18.87 -20.45 -11.74
N GLY A 210 18.88 -21.28 -12.79
CA GLY A 210 18.36 -22.65 -12.71
C GLY A 210 16.85 -22.76 -12.85
N ILE A 211 16.17 -21.69 -13.28
CA ILE A 211 14.78 -21.77 -13.75
C ILE A 211 14.74 -22.51 -15.08
N ASP A 212 13.88 -23.52 -15.16
CA ASP A 212 13.64 -24.35 -16.34
C ASP A 212 12.19 -24.14 -16.82
N SER A 213 11.95 -22.99 -17.46
CA SER A 213 10.63 -22.61 -17.96
C SER A 213 10.15 -23.53 -19.09
N ASP A 214 11.07 -24.08 -19.89
CA ASP A 214 10.74 -24.99 -20.99
C ASP A 214 10.17 -26.31 -20.45
N ARG A 215 10.77 -26.87 -19.39
CA ARG A 215 10.21 -28.04 -18.70
C ARG A 215 8.87 -27.73 -18.05
N ALA A 216 8.75 -26.58 -17.40
CA ALA A 216 7.48 -26.17 -16.77
C ALA A 216 6.35 -26.10 -17.81
N GLU A 217 6.61 -25.50 -18.97
CA GLU A 217 5.65 -25.44 -20.08
C GLU A 217 5.31 -26.84 -20.60
N ALA A 218 6.30 -27.70 -20.82
CA ALA A 218 6.07 -29.08 -21.28
C ALA A 218 5.19 -29.88 -20.30
N LEU A 219 5.42 -29.75 -18.99
CA LEU A 219 4.58 -30.37 -17.95
C LEU A 219 3.14 -29.87 -18.04
N VAL A 220 2.95 -28.54 -18.02
CA VAL A 220 1.62 -27.92 -18.07
C VAL A 220 0.86 -28.33 -19.34
N GLN A 221 1.50 -28.30 -20.51
CA GLN A 221 0.90 -28.74 -21.78
C GLN A 221 0.50 -30.21 -21.73
N SER A 222 1.34 -31.08 -21.15
CA SER A 222 1.04 -32.51 -21.02
C SER A 222 -0.17 -32.77 -20.11
N TRP A 223 -0.35 -31.97 -19.05
CA TRP A 223 -1.44 -32.13 -18.10
C TRP A 223 -2.76 -31.50 -18.57
N LEU A 224 -2.70 -30.39 -19.31
CA LEU A 224 -3.87 -29.74 -19.90
C LEU A 224 -4.48 -30.59 -21.02
N GLY A 225 -3.65 -31.20 -21.88
CA GLY A 225 -4.12 -31.95 -23.04
C GLY A 225 -5.08 -31.11 -23.91
N ALA A 226 -6.27 -31.64 -24.20
CA ALA A 226 -7.33 -30.94 -24.95
C ALA A 226 -8.54 -30.53 -24.07
N GLY A 227 -8.40 -30.57 -22.73
CA GLY A 227 -9.52 -30.36 -21.78
C GLY A 227 -9.52 -28.99 -21.11
N GLU A 228 -10.51 -28.75 -20.24
CA GLU A 228 -10.76 -27.47 -19.54
C GLU A 228 -9.88 -27.24 -18.29
N GLY A 229 -8.75 -27.96 -18.17
CA GLY A 229 -7.86 -27.90 -17.01
C GLY A 229 -8.39 -28.66 -15.78
N ARG A 230 -7.49 -28.91 -14.82
CA ARG A 230 -7.79 -29.60 -13.56
C ARG A 230 -6.85 -29.14 -12.45
N TRP A 231 -7.22 -29.44 -11.21
CA TRP A 231 -6.29 -29.33 -10.10
C TRP A 231 -5.11 -30.31 -10.26
N LEU A 232 -3.91 -29.80 -9.99
CA LEU A 232 -2.70 -30.60 -9.92
C LEU A 232 -2.71 -31.44 -8.65
N THR A 233 -2.18 -32.66 -8.75
CA THR A 233 -1.82 -33.43 -7.56
C THR A 233 -0.67 -32.76 -6.81
N ASP A 234 -0.49 -33.08 -5.53
CA ASP A 234 0.58 -32.48 -4.73
C ASP A 234 1.98 -32.82 -5.29
N PHE A 235 2.14 -33.98 -5.95
CA PHE A 235 3.39 -34.34 -6.66
C PHE A 235 3.62 -33.50 -7.91
N GLU A 236 2.59 -33.31 -8.74
CA GLU A 236 2.67 -32.47 -9.95
C GLU A 236 2.94 -31.00 -9.58
N ALA A 237 2.28 -30.48 -8.55
CA ALA A 237 2.55 -29.14 -8.04
C ALA A 237 4.00 -28.99 -7.55
N SER A 238 4.51 -29.98 -6.79
CA SER A 238 5.91 -30.01 -6.35
C SER A 238 6.89 -30.03 -7.53
N GLU A 239 6.60 -30.82 -8.56
CA GLU A 239 7.43 -30.92 -9.76
C GLU A 239 7.46 -29.59 -10.55
N LEU A 240 6.30 -28.95 -10.72
CA LEU A 240 6.20 -27.67 -11.39
C LEU A 240 6.94 -26.57 -10.61
N LEU A 241 6.77 -26.51 -9.29
CA LEU A 241 7.46 -25.55 -8.42
C LEU A 241 8.99 -25.74 -8.46
N ALA A 242 9.46 -26.98 -8.54
CA ALA A 242 10.88 -27.28 -8.65
C ALA A 242 11.53 -26.69 -9.91
N CYS A 243 10.77 -26.56 -11.01
CA CYS A 243 11.24 -25.90 -12.24
C CYS A 243 11.57 -24.41 -12.03
N TYR A 244 11.02 -23.79 -10.98
CA TYR A 244 11.28 -22.39 -10.60
C TYR A 244 12.21 -22.27 -9.38
N GLY A 245 12.88 -23.36 -8.98
CA GLY A 245 13.76 -23.40 -7.81
C GLY A 245 13.02 -23.41 -6.48
N LEU A 246 11.69 -23.60 -6.48
CA LEU A 246 10.88 -23.68 -5.26
C LEU A 246 10.82 -25.14 -4.81
N ARG A 247 11.55 -25.45 -3.72
CA ARG A 247 11.60 -26.79 -3.15
C ARG A 247 10.50 -26.99 -2.13
N VAL A 248 9.53 -27.84 -2.45
CA VAL A 248 8.56 -28.36 -1.48
C VAL A 248 9.28 -29.37 -0.58
N VAL A 249 8.96 -29.34 0.72
CA VAL A 249 9.56 -30.28 1.69
C VAL A 249 9.07 -31.70 1.40
N ASP A 250 9.99 -32.66 1.40
CA ASP A 250 9.74 -34.05 1.06
C ASP A 250 8.57 -34.65 1.85
N PHE A 251 7.67 -35.32 1.13
CA PHE A 251 6.49 -35.99 1.67
C PHE A 251 6.23 -37.32 0.97
N THR A 252 5.44 -38.17 1.60
CA THR A 252 5.02 -39.47 1.09
C THR A 252 3.56 -39.70 1.46
N LEU A 253 2.82 -40.35 0.57
CA LEU A 253 1.45 -40.80 0.82
C LEU A 253 1.48 -42.15 1.56
N ALA A 254 0.66 -42.29 2.59
CA ALA A 254 0.48 -43.53 3.32
C ALA A 254 -1.02 -43.90 3.39
N ARG A 255 -1.33 -45.18 3.18
CA ARG A 255 -2.68 -45.78 3.25
C ARG A 255 -2.87 -46.70 4.46
N SER A 256 -1.85 -46.84 5.30
CA SER A 256 -1.89 -47.57 6.55
C SER A 256 -0.95 -46.97 7.59
N GLU A 257 -1.16 -47.35 8.85
CA GLU A 257 -0.26 -46.99 9.95
C GLU A 257 1.18 -47.46 9.69
N ASP A 258 1.35 -48.67 9.17
CA ASP A 258 2.67 -49.24 8.91
C ASP A 258 3.38 -48.51 7.75
N GLU A 259 2.65 -48.16 6.69
CA GLU A 259 3.18 -47.29 5.63
C GLU A 259 3.56 -45.90 6.17
N ALA A 260 2.75 -45.33 7.05
CA ALA A 260 3.02 -44.02 7.64
C ALA A 260 4.28 -44.04 8.51
N VAL A 261 4.47 -45.09 9.32
CA VAL A 261 5.68 -45.29 10.13
C VAL A 261 6.90 -45.49 9.24
N ALA A 262 6.81 -46.33 8.21
CA ALA A 262 7.91 -46.56 7.27
C ALA A 262 8.31 -45.27 6.53
N ALA A 263 7.32 -44.48 6.09
CA ALA A 263 7.56 -43.18 5.48
C ALA A 263 8.25 -42.20 6.47
N ALA A 264 7.79 -42.14 7.72
CA ALA A 264 8.38 -41.27 8.73
C ALA A 264 9.85 -41.65 9.03
N GLN A 265 10.16 -42.94 9.08
CA GLN A 265 11.53 -43.43 9.26
C GLN A 265 12.43 -43.08 8.07
N ALA A 266 11.92 -43.18 6.85
CA ALA A 266 12.67 -42.83 5.65
C ALA A 266 12.92 -41.32 5.53
N LEU A 267 11.94 -40.48 5.88
CA LEU A 267 12.04 -39.02 5.83
C LEU A 267 12.87 -38.44 6.98
N GLY A 268 12.91 -39.15 8.11
CA GLY A 268 13.53 -38.73 9.36
C GLY A 268 12.60 -37.86 10.22
N PHE A 269 12.72 -38.02 11.54
CA PHE A 269 11.93 -37.28 12.52
C PHE A 269 12.49 -35.87 12.80
N PRO A 270 11.63 -34.91 13.22
CA PRO A 270 10.19 -35.01 13.34
C PRO A 270 9.46 -34.88 11.98
N VAL A 271 8.28 -35.49 11.89
CA VAL A 271 7.39 -35.41 10.73
C VAL A 271 6.04 -34.79 11.10
N ALA A 272 5.32 -34.32 10.09
CA ALA A 272 3.92 -33.98 10.15
C ALA A 272 3.07 -35.05 9.47
N VAL A 273 1.93 -35.38 10.08
CA VAL A 273 0.88 -36.21 9.46
C VAL A 273 -0.29 -35.31 9.07
N LYS A 274 -0.71 -35.32 7.80
CA LYS A 274 -1.71 -34.38 7.27
C LYS A 274 -2.80 -35.10 6.48
N ALA A 275 -4.04 -34.66 6.63
CA ALA A 275 -5.14 -35.09 5.77
C ALA A 275 -4.94 -34.60 4.33
N THR A 276 -5.33 -35.42 3.34
CA THR A 276 -5.18 -35.09 1.92
C THR A 276 -6.39 -34.38 1.32
N ARG A 277 -7.59 -34.57 1.88
CA ARG A 277 -8.84 -34.02 1.34
C ARG A 277 -8.90 -32.49 1.33
N GLU A 278 -9.38 -31.94 0.22
CA GLU A 278 -9.53 -30.50 -0.01
C GLU A 278 -10.33 -29.76 1.09
N GLY A 279 -11.43 -30.33 1.57
CA GLY A 279 -12.25 -29.74 2.65
C GLY A 279 -11.59 -29.65 4.03
N TRP A 280 -10.42 -30.27 4.20
CA TRP A 280 -9.59 -30.20 5.41
C TRP A 280 -8.37 -29.28 5.22
N ARG A 281 -8.05 -28.91 3.98
CA ARG A 281 -7.00 -27.94 3.67
C ARG A 281 -7.50 -26.55 4.07
N HIS A 282 -6.66 -25.76 4.75
CA HIS A 282 -6.95 -24.38 5.16
C HIS A 282 -8.10 -24.21 6.19
N ARG A 283 -8.48 -25.27 6.91
CA ARG A 283 -9.46 -25.24 8.02
C ARG A 283 -8.78 -25.45 9.37
N PRO A 284 -8.30 -24.38 10.04
CA PRO A 284 -7.59 -24.49 11.31
C PRO A 284 -8.46 -25.08 12.43
N ASP A 285 -9.78 -24.98 12.32
CA ASP A 285 -10.78 -25.53 13.25
C ASP A 285 -10.89 -27.05 13.21
N LEU A 286 -10.52 -27.70 12.10
CA LEU A 286 -10.68 -29.15 11.93
C LEU A 286 -9.45 -29.96 12.36
N SER A 287 -8.34 -29.30 12.75
CA SER A 287 -7.10 -29.98 13.17
C SER A 287 -6.67 -31.08 12.20
N GLY A 288 -6.69 -30.80 10.90
CA GLY A 288 -6.33 -31.75 9.82
C GLY A 288 -4.84 -32.09 9.73
N VAL A 289 -4.05 -31.66 10.71
CA VAL A 289 -2.60 -31.79 10.74
C VAL A 289 -2.15 -32.15 12.16
N ARG A 290 -1.21 -33.08 12.27
CA ARG A 290 -0.43 -33.36 13.48
C ARG A 290 1.02 -32.99 13.19
N LEU A 291 1.55 -32.02 13.94
CA LEU A 291 2.92 -31.52 13.78
C LEU A 291 3.84 -32.17 14.82
N ASP A 292 5.15 -32.05 14.58
CA ASP A 292 6.21 -32.44 15.53
C ASP A 292 6.14 -33.91 16.01
N VAL A 293 5.61 -34.80 15.17
CA VAL A 293 5.50 -36.23 15.48
C VAL A 293 6.89 -36.86 15.38
N SER A 294 7.39 -37.36 16.51
CA SER A 294 8.82 -37.69 16.67
C SER A 294 9.12 -39.17 16.91
N THR A 295 8.10 -40.03 17.00
CA THR A 295 8.27 -41.46 17.29
C THR A 295 7.32 -42.31 16.45
N PRO A 296 7.67 -43.57 16.12
CA PRO A 296 6.80 -44.49 15.40
C PRO A 296 5.38 -44.63 16.01
N ASP A 297 5.28 -44.78 17.33
CA ASP A 297 3.96 -44.95 17.98
C ASP A 297 3.11 -43.69 17.87
N ALA A 298 3.70 -42.51 18.07
CA ALA A 298 3.01 -41.25 17.83
C ALA A 298 2.56 -41.07 16.37
N VAL A 299 3.29 -41.64 15.38
CA VAL A 299 2.85 -41.64 13.98
C VAL A 299 1.62 -42.52 13.78
N ARG A 300 1.57 -43.71 14.41
CA ARG A 300 0.40 -44.59 14.36
C ARG A 300 -0.83 -43.91 14.96
N ASP A 301 -0.66 -43.29 16.14
CA ASP A 301 -1.75 -42.58 16.81
C ASP A 301 -2.24 -41.38 15.99
N ALA A 302 -1.32 -40.60 15.41
CA ALA A 302 -1.65 -39.48 14.53
C ALA A 302 -2.39 -39.93 13.27
N TYR A 303 -1.93 -41.02 12.65
CA TYR A 303 -2.55 -41.60 11.46
C TYR A 303 -3.98 -42.06 11.77
N ARG A 304 -4.18 -42.90 12.81
CA ARG A 304 -5.51 -43.39 13.23
C ARG A 304 -6.47 -42.24 13.49
N ALA A 305 -6.03 -41.25 14.26
CA ALA A 305 -6.85 -40.12 14.64
C ALA A 305 -7.29 -39.32 13.40
N LEU A 306 -6.36 -39.03 12.48
CA LEU A 306 -6.67 -38.26 11.28
C LEU A 306 -7.49 -39.06 10.28
N SER A 307 -7.20 -40.34 10.06
CA SER A 307 -7.96 -41.16 9.10
C SER A 307 -9.42 -41.33 9.49
N VAL A 308 -9.69 -41.45 10.79
CA VAL A 308 -11.06 -41.51 11.32
C VAL A 308 -11.73 -40.13 11.19
N ALA A 309 -11.03 -39.07 11.58
CA ALA A 309 -11.59 -37.72 11.55
C ALA A 309 -11.91 -37.25 10.12
N SER A 310 -11.01 -37.49 9.16
CA SER A 310 -11.18 -37.11 7.75
C SER A 310 -12.08 -38.05 6.95
N ALA A 311 -12.41 -39.23 7.52
CA ALA A 311 -13.02 -40.36 6.82
C ALA A 311 -12.26 -40.74 5.53
N GLU A 312 -10.94 -40.57 5.53
CA GLU A 312 -10.04 -40.87 4.40
C GLU A 312 -8.78 -41.58 4.90
N PRO A 313 -8.46 -42.79 4.39
CA PRO A 313 -7.29 -43.53 4.80
C PRO A 313 -6.00 -43.02 4.13
N LEU A 314 -6.08 -42.23 3.07
CA LEU A 314 -4.90 -41.68 2.42
C LEU A 314 -4.44 -40.43 3.17
N LEU A 315 -3.23 -40.43 3.74
CA LEU A 315 -2.67 -39.29 4.47
C LEU A 315 -1.26 -38.96 3.97
N HIS A 316 -0.83 -37.71 4.15
CA HIS A 316 0.56 -37.30 3.95
C HIS A 316 1.37 -37.53 5.22
N VAL A 317 2.56 -38.10 5.06
CA VAL A 317 3.67 -38.01 6.01
C VAL A 317 4.71 -37.10 5.39
N GLN A 318 5.02 -35.98 6.03
CA GLN A 318 5.90 -34.95 5.49
C GLN A 318 6.96 -34.57 6.51
N LYS A 319 8.20 -34.38 6.07
CA LYS A 319 9.27 -33.90 6.95
C LYS A 319 8.94 -32.50 7.49
N MET A 320 9.31 -32.20 8.73
CA MET A 320 9.19 -30.84 9.25
C MET A 320 10.21 -29.91 8.58
N ALA A 321 9.75 -28.72 8.18
CA ALA A 321 10.64 -27.67 7.69
C ALA A 321 11.53 -27.13 8.82
N ASN A 322 12.65 -26.50 8.45
CA ASN A 322 13.48 -25.78 9.41
C ASN A 322 12.69 -24.61 10.03
N LYS A 323 13.04 -24.25 11.27
CA LYS A 323 12.47 -23.05 11.91
C LYS A 323 12.80 -21.80 11.09
N GLY A 324 11.83 -20.93 10.94
CA GLY A 324 11.95 -19.69 10.19
C GLY A 324 10.72 -18.82 10.31
N ILE A 325 10.73 -17.70 9.60
CA ILE A 325 9.56 -16.83 9.46
C ILE A 325 8.64 -17.46 8.42
N GLY A 326 7.44 -17.85 8.84
CA GLY A 326 6.42 -18.34 7.91
C GLY A 326 5.97 -17.21 7.00
N CYS A 327 5.88 -17.48 5.69
CA CYS A 327 5.34 -16.56 4.71
C CYS A 327 4.25 -17.28 3.90
N VAL A 328 3.29 -16.51 3.39
CA VAL A 328 2.26 -16.98 2.47
C VAL A 328 2.42 -16.23 1.15
N VAL A 329 2.39 -16.97 0.06
CA VAL A 329 2.30 -16.42 -1.30
C VAL A 329 0.98 -16.91 -1.89
N GLY A 330 0.15 -15.97 -2.32
CA GLY A 330 -1.11 -16.25 -2.99
C GLY A 330 -1.09 -15.76 -4.42
N VAL A 331 -1.79 -16.47 -5.30
CA VAL A 331 -2.09 -16.00 -6.65
C VAL A 331 -3.59 -16.08 -6.84
N GLN A 332 -4.18 -15.02 -7.36
CA GLN A 332 -5.58 -14.95 -7.72
C GLN A 332 -5.70 -14.28 -9.09
N ASP A 333 -6.43 -14.89 -10.01
CA ASP A 333 -6.74 -14.22 -11.28
C ASP A 333 -7.96 -13.31 -11.08
N ASP A 334 -7.78 -12.04 -11.43
CA ASP A 334 -8.81 -11.03 -11.40
C ASP A 334 -9.21 -10.59 -12.83
N PRO A 335 -10.51 -10.51 -13.16
CA PRO A 335 -10.95 -10.09 -14.50
C PRO A 335 -10.52 -8.68 -14.92
N SER A 336 -10.31 -7.77 -13.97
CA SER A 336 -9.96 -6.36 -14.23
C SER A 336 -8.45 -6.12 -14.22
N PHE A 337 -7.72 -6.83 -13.36
CA PHE A 337 -6.29 -6.59 -13.13
C PHE A 337 -5.36 -7.72 -13.62
N GLY A 338 -5.91 -8.86 -14.04
CA GLY A 338 -5.14 -10.06 -14.37
C GLY A 338 -4.67 -10.79 -13.11
N SER A 339 -3.54 -11.50 -13.20
CA SER A 339 -3.01 -12.27 -12.06
C SER A 339 -2.46 -11.36 -10.96
N LEU A 340 -3.10 -11.43 -9.80
CA LEU A 340 -2.71 -10.74 -8.58
C LEU A 340 -1.88 -11.68 -7.71
N ILE A 341 -0.68 -11.23 -7.32
CA ILE A 341 0.21 -11.97 -6.42
C ILE A 341 0.21 -11.27 -5.06
N SER A 342 -0.10 -12.02 -4.00
CA SER A 342 0.02 -11.55 -2.63
C SER A 342 1.23 -12.20 -1.95
N PHE A 343 1.87 -11.44 -1.07
CA PHE A 343 2.95 -11.93 -0.21
C PHE A 343 2.73 -11.36 1.19
N GLY A 344 2.76 -12.22 2.20
CA GLY A 344 2.59 -11.82 3.59
C GLY A 344 3.28 -12.79 4.55
N LEU A 345 3.32 -12.40 5.82
CA LEU A 345 3.73 -13.30 6.89
C LEU A 345 2.60 -14.30 7.16
N ALA A 346 2.95 -15.54 7.48
CA ALA A 346 1.99 -16.58 7.87
C ALA A 346 1.62 -16.39 9.34
N GLY A 347 0.32 -16.21 9.62
CA GLY A 347 -0.22 -16.01 10.97
C GLY A 347 -1.52 -15.24 10.94
#